data_AF-A0A8J2LXE9-F1
#
_entry.id   AF-A0A8J2LXE9-F1
#
_cell.length_a   1.000
_cell.length_b   1.000
_cell.length_c   1.000
_cell.angle_alpha   90.00
_cell.angle_beta   90.00
_cell.angle_gamma   90.00
#
_symmetry.space_group_name_H-M   'P 1'
#
loop_
_entity.id
_entity.type
_entity.pdbx_description
1 polymer ?
#
loop_
_entity_poly.entity_id
_entity_poly.type
_entity_poly.pdbx_seq_one_letter_code
_entity_poly.pdbx_strand_id
1 'polypeptide(L)'
;MSTDFEWPTQYFFPPFFTIQPNQETRKLQLEIWSNLILKYCKHNKMFILDKSGNSIPLFNNSDISRQLSIPAVEIVLKDMAQKGLIEWTDAKEERCYVLWHSLAEWGDMIYSYANANGLGHSVATYFELVNPDEETEFKNMDYAMLTKILSALQAREKAELIDPDGITGGSSGIGKELAIIAAKRGANVTILARSVQKLEEASKEIRGHTKSNAQQINFFKADVTNYEETEGVITRCEVEVGPIDILVNCAGYSYPARLEDIPLKHVKGMMDINYMGSFHTVRSALPSMKSRRKGKIVIVSSIGGLVGLYGYTAYAASKFALRGFAEALQMEVKPFNIDVTMAFPPDTDTTGFAEENKTKPVETKLIGDTAGLSKPEEVAGSILDSALAGDFFSCCGFDANVSASMCAGMSPMSSVFILVLQTIFLGPLRLVALGYLYYFNRLVAKCAVEKEKQKKAE
;
A
#
# COMPACT_ATOMS: atom_id res chain seq x y z
N MET A 1 24.32 -6.06 27.26
CA MET A 1 23.63 -7.34 27.49
C MET A 1 23.33 -7.39 28.98
N SER A 2 22.05 -7.37 29.33
CA SER A 2 21.60 -7.34 30.73
C SER A 2 22.15 -8.56 31.47
N THR A 3 22.89 -8.33 32.55
CA THR A 3 23.41 -9.34 33.47
C THR A 3 22.35 -9.84 34.46
N ASP A 4 21.08 -9.52 34.23
CA ASP A 4 20.00 -9.61 35.24
C ASP A 4 18.93 -10.68 34.92
N PHE A 5 19.19 -11.57 33.96
CA PHE A 5 18.29 -12.70 33.67
C PHE A 5 18.61 -13.90 34.57
N GLU A 6 17.63 -14.37 35.34
CA GLU A 6 17.75 -15.56 36.17
C GLU A 6 17.70 -16.84 35.31
N TRP A 7 18.87 -17.41 35.06
CA TRP A 7 19.00 -18.66 34.32
C TRP A 7 18.55 -19.86 35.16
N PRO A 8 17.74 -20.79 34.59
CA PRO A 8 17.32 -21.99 35.29
C PRO A 8 18.51 -22.94 35.51
N THR A 9 18.48 -23.78 36.54
CA THR A 9 19.59 -24.68 36.88
C THR A 9 19.97 -25.63 35.73
N GLN A 10 18.99 -26.02 34.92
CA GLN A 10 19.17 -26.86 33.73
C GLN A 10 20.07 -26.19 32.68
N TYR A 11 20.08 -24.86 32.61
CA TYR A 11 20.95 -24.11 31.69
C TYR A 11 22.44 -24.24 32.03
N PHE A 12 22.78 -24.62 33.27
CA PHE A 12 24.15 -24.91 33.69
C PHE A 12 24.49 -26.40 33.66
N PHE A 13 23.59 -27.24 33.13
CA PHE A 13 23.79 -28.68 33.03
C PHE A 13 24.22 -29.07 31.60
N PRO A 14 25.49 -29.49 31.36
CA PRO A 14 26.01 -29.68 30.00
C PRO A 14 25.18 -30.60 29.09
N PRO A 15 24.59 -31.72 29.57
CA PRO A 15 23.74 -32.57 28.73
C PRO A 15 22.46 -31.88 28.21
N PHE A 16 22.03 -30.77 28.81
CA PHE A 16 20.83 -30.03 28.40
C PHE A 16 20.93 -29.44 26.99
N PHE A 17 22.16 -29.13 26.53
CA PHE A 17 22.45 -28.59 25.19
C PHE A 17 22.54 -29.68 24.11
N THR A 18 22.28 -30.94 24.46
CA THR A 18 22.24 -32.06 23.52
C THR A 18 20.85 -32.69 23.56
N ILE A 19 20.17 -32.77 22.42
CA ILE A 19 18.83 -33.38 22.33
C ILE A 19 18.90 -34.85 22.73
N GLN A 20 18.09 -35.23 23.71
CA GLN A 20 18.12 -36.57 24.28
C GLN A 20 17.54 -37.62 23.30
N PRO A 21 18.12 -38.83 23.21
CA PRO A 21 17.65 -39.87 22.29
C PRO A 21 16.33 -40.52 22.77
N ASN A 22 16.14 -40.64 24.08
CA ASN A 22 14.93 -41.19 24.69
C ASN A 22 13.74 -40.25 24.49
N GLN A 23 12.59 -40.78 24.07
CA GLN A 23 11.40 -39.97 23.73
C GLN A 23 10.79 -39.23 24.93
N GLU A 24 10.65 -39.88 26.08
CA GLU A 24 10.07 -39.27 27.28
C GLU A 24 10.97 -38.16 27.82
N THR A 25 12.27 -38.45 27.90
CA THR A 25 13.27 -37.47 28.34
C THR A 25 13.37 -36.29 27.37
N ARG A 26 13.29 -36.55 26.06
CA ARG A 26 13.27 -35.50 25.03
C ARG A 26 12.05 -34.61 25.17
N LYS A 27 10.86 -35.18 25.39
CA LYS A 27 9.63 -34.39 25.54
C LYS A 27 9.75 -33.40 26.71
N LEU A 28 10.24 -33.86 27.86
CA LEU A 28 10.47 -33.00 29.03
C LEU A 28 11.55 -31.95 28.75
N GLN A 29 12.63 -32.33 28.05
CA GLN A 29 13.68 -31.39 27.64
C GLN A 29 13.15 -30.27 26.73
N LEU A 30 12.32 -30.60 25.73
CA LEU A 30 11.73 -29.62 24.82
C LEU A 30 10.77 -28.67 25.55
N GLU A 31 10.06 -29.15 26.56
CA GLU A 31 9.22 -28.32 27.42
C GLU A 31 10.04 -27.32 28.25
N ILE A 32 11.17 -27.76 28.80
CA ILE A 32 12.09 -26.88 29.52
C ILE A 32 12.68 -25.82 28.58
N TRP A 33 13.07 -26.21 27.36
CA TRP A 33 13.54 -25.27 26.34
C TRP A 33 12.46 -24.27 25.93
N SER A 34 11.23 -24.72 25.69
CA SER A 34 10.11 -23.85 25.35
C SER A 34 9.91 -22.78 26.43
N ASN A 35 9.88 -23.20 27.71
CA ASN A 35 9.74 -22.29 28.84
C ASN A 35 10.92 -21.31 28.97
N LEU A 36 12.15 -21.77 28.75
CA LEU A 36 13.34 -20.92 28.77
C LEU A 36 13.29 -19.86 27.67
N ILE A 37 12.95 -20.25 26.43
CA ILE A 37 12.82 -19.34 25.29
C ILE A 37 11.77 -18.27 25.58
N LEU A 38 10.57 -18.66 26.04
CA LEU A 38 9.50 -17.71 26.35
C LEU A 38 9.91 -16.73 27.46
N LYS A 39 10.54 -17.22 28.55
CA LYS A 39 11.01 -16.35 29.64
C LYS A 39 12.11 -15.39 29.20
N TYR A 40 13.06 -15.88 28.42
CA TYR A 40 14.17 -15.07 27.92
C TYR A 40 13.70 -13.99 26.95
N CYS A 41 12.83 -14.37 26.01
CA CYS A 41 12.22 -13.44 25.06
C CYS A 41 11.38 -12.38 25.77
N LYS A 42 10.57 -12.78 26.76
CA LYS A 42 9.80 -11.84 27.60
C LYS A 42 10.70 -10.85 28.35
N HIS A 43 11.75 -11.35 29.02
CA HIS A 43 12.66 -10.49 29.79
C HIS A 43 13.38 -9.45 28.91
N ASN A 44 13.81 -9.85 27.71
CA ASN A 44 14.54 -8.99 26.78
C ASN A 44 13.63 -8.24 25.79
N LYS A 45 12.30 -8.36 25.91
CA LYS A 45 11.31 -7.86 24.94
C LYS A 45 11.63 -8.24 23.48
N MET A 46 12.07 -9.48 23.27
CA MET A 46 12.47 -10.01 21.97
C MET A 46 11.32 -10.76 21.30
N PHE A 47 10.60 -10.09 20.41
CA PHE A 47 9.44 -10.63 19.69
C PHE A 47 9.80 -11.56 18.53
N ILE A 48 11.00 -11.42 17.98
CA ILE A 48 11.48 -12.18 16.82
C ILE A 48 12.73 -12.95 17.23
N LEU A 49 12.79 -14.22 16.83
CA LEU A 49 13.92 -15.10 17.06
C LEU A 49 14.41 -15.71 15.74
N ASP A 50 15.72 -15.71 15.56
CA ASP A 50 16.39 -16.26 14.38
C ASP A 50 16.95 -17.66 14.69
N LYS A 51 16.72 -18.61 13.79
CA LYS A 51 17.21 -20.00 13.87
C LYS A 51 18.73 -20.06 13.89
N SER A 52 19.40 -19.13 13.21
CA SER A 52 20.85 -19.06 13.10
C SER A 52 21.56 -18.55 14.35
N GLY A 53 20.80 -18.30 15.46
CA GLY A 53 21.12 -17.62 16.72
C GLY A 53 22.39 -18.02 17.50
N ASN A 54 23.51 -18.20 16.81
CA ASN A 54 24.83 -18.59 17.28
C ASN A 54 25.53 -17.49 18.10
N SER A 55 24.87 -16.37 18.37
CA SER A 55 25.44 -15.21 19.05
C SER A 55 24.64 -14.69 20.24
N ILE A 56 23.47 -15.30 20.55
CA ILE A 56 22.67 -14.90 21.71
C ILE A 56 22.90 -15.85 22.90
N PRO A 57 22.99 -15.33 24.14
CA PRO A 57 23.16 -16.16 25.33
C PRO A 57 22.13 -17.28 25.44
N LEU A 58 20.89 -17.09 24.96
CA LEU A 58 19.83 -18.11 25.03
C LEU A 58 20.24 -19.51 24.54
N PHE A 59 21.02 -19.58 23.46
CA PHE A 59 21.47 -20.85 22.87
C PHE A 59 22.95 -21.14 23.10
N ASN A 60 23.67 -20.24 23.78
CA ASN A 60 25.11 -20.32 23.97
C ASN A 60 25.49 -19.95 25.42
N ASN A 61 25.90 -20.97 26.18
CA ASN A 61 26.40 -20.81 27.53
C ASN A 61 27.94 -20.88 27.55
N SER A 62 28.57 -19.72 27.69
CA SER A 62 30.02 -19.60 27.81
C SER A 62 30.59 -20.23 29.09
N ASP A 63 29.85 -20.22 30.19
CA ASP A 63 30.34 -20.64 31.52
C ASP A 63 30.63 -22.15 31.57
N ILE A 64 29.84 -22.93 30.82
CA ILE A 64 30.05 -24.38 30.67
C ILE A 64 30.58 -24.76 29.28
N SER A 65 30.89 -23.77 28.44
CA SER A 65 31.37 -23.95 27.05
C SER A 65 30.46 -24.87 26.22
N ARG A 66 29.15 -24.63 26.25
CA ARG A 66 28.15 -25.39 25.49
C ARG A 66 27.23 -24.48 24.68
N GLN A 67 26.88 -24.94 23.49
CA GLN A 67 25.89 -24.31 22.62
C GLN A 67 24.93 -25.34 22.06
N LEU A 68 23.68 -24.93 21.84
CA LEU A 68 22.68 -25.74 21.17
C LEU A 68 22.96 -25.66 19.67
N SER A 69 23.14 -26.80 19.00
CA SER A 69 23.41 -26.80 17.56
C SER A 69 22.19 -26.30 16.76
N ILE A 70 22.41 -25.70 15.59
CA ILE A 70 21.32 -25.21 14.72
C ILE A 70 20.25 -26.29 14.47
N PRO A 71 20.60 -27.57 14.16
CA PRO A 71 19.58 -28.62 14.01
C PRO A 71 18.78 -28.89 15.29
N ALA A 72 19.41 -28.74 16.47
CA ALA A 72 18.73 -28.90 17.74
C ALA A 72 17.80 -27.71 18.06
N VAL A 73 18.21 -26.48 17.74
CA VAL A 73 17.35 -25.29 17.79
C VAL A 73 16.13 -25.50 16.90
N GLU A 74 16.32 -26.00 15.67
CA GLU A 74 15.22 -26.27 14.74
C GLU A 74 14.20 -27.27 15.31
N ILE A 75 14.66 -28.34 15.97
CA ILE A 75 13.77 -29.32 16.63
C ILE A 75 12.95 -28.64 17.73
N VAL A 76 13.57 -27.78 18.54
CA VAL A 76 12.88 -27.05 19.61
C VAL A 76 11.84 -26.09 19.05
N LEU A 77 12.20 -25.29 18.06
CA LEU A 77 11.29 -24.33 17.44
C LEU A 77 10.13 -25.03 16.73
N LYS A 78 10.36 -26.15 16.04
CA LYS A 78 9.29 -26.95 15.43
C LYS A 78 8.30 -27.51 16.46
N ASP A 79 8.79 -27.99 17.60
CA ASP A 79 7.94 -28.42 18.71
C ASP A 79 7.12 -27.25 19.30
N MET A 80 7.74 -26.07 19.45
CA MET A 80 7.03 -24.85 19.87
C MET A 80 5.97 -24.41 18.85
N ALA A 81 6.24 -24.53 17.55
CA ALA A 81 5.30 -24.18 16.50
C ALA A 81 4.07 -25.09 16.53
N GLN A 82 4.27 -26.41 16.73
CA GLN A 82 3.17 -27.37 16.90
C GLN A 82 2.29 -27.07 18.12
N LYS A 83 2.88 -26.48 19.17
CA LYS A 83 2.17 -26.04 20.38
C LYS A 83 1.54 -24.65 20.26
N GLY A 84 1.71 -23.96 19.12
CA GLY A 84 1.22 -22.60 18.90
C GLY A 84 1.96 -21.53 19.70
N LEU A 85 3.16 -21.82 20.21
CA LEU A 85 3.99 -20.91 21.01
C LEU A 85 4.87 -20.01 20.14
N ILE A 86 5.05 -20.36 18.87
CA ILE A 86 5.72 -19.54 17.88
C ILE A 86 4.97 -19.57 16.55
N GLU A 87 5.21 -18.59 15.70
CA GLU A 87 4.75 -18.56 14.32
C GLU A 87 5.91 -18.24 13.37
N TRP A 88 6.12 -19.04 12.33
CA TRP A 88 7.18 -18.78 11.34
C TRP A 88 6.88 -17.52 10.52
N THR A 89 7.90 -16.70 10.30
CA THR A 89 7.79 -15.44 9.54
C THR A 89 8.05 -15.61 8.05
N ASP A 90 8.67 -16.73 7.66
CA ASP A 90 9.05 -17.04 6.29
C ASP A 90 8.87 -18.53 5.98
N ALA A 91 8.77 -18.85 4.69
CA ALA A 91 8.60 -20.24 4.22
C ALA A 91 9.86 -21.11 4.38
N LYS A 92 11.01 -20.50 4.70
CA LYS A 92 12.28 -21.22 4.92
C LYS A 92 12.50 -21.58 6.40
N GLU A 93 11.58 -21.17 7.27
CA GLU A 93 11.64 -21.37 8.72
C GLU A 93 12.94 -20.81 9.35
N GLU A 94 13.42 -19.66 8.86
CA GLU A 94 14.64 -19.03 9.36
C GLU A 94 14.36 -18.10 10.55
N ARG A 95 13.21 -17.41 10.56
CA ARG A 95 12.81 -16.54 11.67
C ARG A 95 11.39 -16.83 12.13
N CYS A 96 11.14 -16.69 13.42
CA CYS A 96 9.81 -16.88 14.02
C CYS A 96 9.44 -15.76 14.98
N TYR A 97 8.13 -15.49 15.09
CA TYR A 97 7.55 -14.70 16.16
C TYR A 97 7.41 -15.57 17.41
N VAL A 98 7.83 -15.05 18.56
CA VAL A 98 7.71 -15.74 19.84
C VAL A 98 6.46 -15.24 20.58
N LEU A 99 5.54 -16.15 20.90
CA LEU A 99 4.23 -15.82 21.47
C LEU A 99 4.18 -16.22 22.96
N TRP A 100 4.82 -15.42 23.83
CA TRP A 100 4.72 -15.62 25.29
C TRP A 100 3.42 -15.11 25.91
N HIS A 101 2.64 -14.37 25.14
CA HIS A 101 1.21 -14.19 25.31
C HIS A 101 0.52 -14.61 24.02
N SER A 102 -0.71 -15.13 24.14
CA SER A 102 -1.55 -15.37 22.98
C SER A 102 -1.88 -14.05 22.27
N LEU A 103 -2.20 -14.10 20.97
CA LEU A 103 -2.62 -12.91 20.24
C LEU A 103 -3.83 -12.20 20.88
N ALA A 104 -4.73 -12.98 21.50
CA ALA A 104 -5.90 -12.44 22.20
C ALA A 104 -5.50 -11.69 23.48
N GLU A 105 -4.59 -12.25 24.28
CA GLU A 105 -4.08 -11.60 25.49
C GLU A 105 -3.30 -10.33 25.16
N TRP A 106 -2.44 -10.38 24.13
CA TRP A 106 -1.77 -9.18 23.62
C TRP A 106 -2.77 -8.12 23.19
N GLY A 107 -3.82 -8.53 22.49
CA GLY A 107 -4.91 -7.64 22.09
C GLY A 107 -5.56 -6.99 23.31
N ASP A 108 -5.92 -7.77 24.33
CA ASP A 108 -6.56 -7.24 25.54
C ASP A 108 -5.63 -6.28 26.32
N MET A 109 -4.31 -6.52 26.32
CA MET A 109 -3.31 -5.59 26.91
C MET A 109 -3.25 -4.27 26.17
N ILE A 110 -3.13 -4.30 24.83
CA ILE A 110 -3.07 -3.10 23.99
C ILE A 110 -4.39 -2.32 24.05
N TYR A 111 -5.52 -3.03 24.04
CA TYR A 111 -6.85 -2.43 24.18
C TYR A 111 -7.01 -1.72 25.54
N SER A 112 -6.58 -2.37 26.62
CA SER A 112 -6.63 -1.78 27.97
C SER A 112 -5.74 -0.55 28.08
N TYR A 113 -4.53 -0.61 27.51
CA TYR A 113 -3.62 0.53 27.44
C TYR A 113 -4.23 1.70 26.66
N ALA A 114 -4.80 1.43 25.49
CA ALA A 114 -5.45 2.44 24.67
C ALA A 114 -6.60 3.12 25.43
N ASN A 115 -7.47 2.36 26.10
CA ASN A 115 -8.54 2.92 26.92
C ASN A 115 -8.03 3.78 28.08
N ALA A 116 -7.00 3.31 28.80
CA ALA A 116 -6.42 4.03 29.93
C ALA A 116 -5.81 5.38 29.52
N ASN A 117 -5.31 5.48 28.29
CA ASN A 117 -4.67 6.68 27.75
C ASN A 117 -5.61 7.53 26.87
N GLY A 118 -6.93 7.30 26.94
CA GLY A 118 -7.91 8.09 26.18
C GLY A 118 -7.94 7.82 24.67
N LEU A 119 -7.31 6.72 24.22
CA LEU A 119 -7.28 6.27 22.82
C LEU A 119 -8.45 5.33 22.46
N GLY A 120 -9.24 4.89 23.45
CA GLY A 120 -10.30 3.88 23.28
C GLY A 120 -11.45 4.24 22.32
N HIS A 121 -11.70 5.54 22.14
CA HIS A 121 -12.74 6.06 21.24
C HIS A 121 -12.18 7.05 20.21
N SER A 122 -10.87 6.99 19.97
CA SER A 122 -10.18 7.86 19.02
C SER A 122 -9.31 7.04 18.06
N VAL A 123 -8.84 7.71 17.00
CA VAL A 123 -7.91 7.09 16.06
C VAL A 123 -6.51 7.15 16.66
N ALA A 124 -5.95 5.99 16.97
CA ALA A 124 -4.55 5.86 17.39
C ALA A 124 -3.69 5.35 16.23
N THR A 125 -2.54 5.98 16.04
CA THR A 125 -1.51 5.49 15.11
C THR A 125 -0.77 4.31 15.73
N TYR A 126 -0.18 3.50 14.85
CA TYR A 126 0.76 2.45 15.25
C TYR A 126 1.79 2.94 16.28
N PHE A 127 2.38 4.10 16.04
CA PHE A 127 3.44 4.66 16.87
C PHE A 127 2.95 4.97 18.28
N GLU A 128 1.73 5.51 18.42
CA GLU A 128 1.11 5.79 19.73
C GLU A 128 0.79 4.52 20.52
N LEU A 129 0.56 3.38 19.84
CA LEU A 129 0.25 2.12 20.50
C LEU A 129 1.49 1.34 20.95
N VAL A 130 2.61 1.37 20.21
CA VAL A 130 3.80 0.54 20.54
C VAL A 130 5.07 1.31 20.89
N ASN A 131 5.08 2.63 20.75
CA ASN A 131 6.12 3.49 21.32
C ASN A 131 5.53 4.46 22.36
N PRO A 132 4.89 3.94 23.42
CA PRO A 132 4.38 4.78 24.48
C PRO A 132 5.52 5.42 25.29
N ASP A 133 5.26 6.61 25.84
CA ASP A 133 6.16 7.26 26.80
C ASP A 133 6.33 6.42 28.08
N GLU A 134 5.29 5.66 28.44
CA GLU A 134 5.30 4.70 29.54
C GLU A 134 5.98 3.38 29.16
N GLU A 135 6.65 2.72 30.12
CA GLU A 135 7.24 1.40 29.89
C GLU A 135 6.17 0.31 29.85
N THR A 136 5.83 -0.17 28.65
CA THR A 136 4.90 -1.30 28.44
C THR A 136 5.62 -2.56 27.97
N GLU A 137 4.97 -3.72 28.15
CA GLU A 137 5.53 -5.00 27.70
C GLU A 137 5.57 -5.14 26.17
N PHE A 138 4.64 -4.47 25.46
CA PHE A 138 4.57 -4.42 24.00
C PHE A 138 5.33 -3.24 23.39
N LYS A 139 6.14 -2.53 24.19
CA LYS A 139 6.98 -1.44 23.70
C LYS A 139 7.98 -1.96 22.65
N ASN A 140 8.12 -1.24 21.54
CA ASN A 140 8.94 -1.61 20.39
C ASN A 140 8.52 -2.94 19.71
N MET A 141 7.27 -3.39 19.90
CA MET A 141 6.76 -4.54 19.16
C MET A 141 6.87 -4.29 17.66
N ASP A 142 7.14 -5.35 16.89
CA ASP A 142 7.28 -5.25 15.43
C ASP A 142 5.93 -5.02 14.73
N TYR A 143 5.96 -4.32 13.60
CA TYR A 143 4.77 -3.90 12.88
C TYR A 143 3.88 -5.06 12.45
N ALA A 144 4.49 -6.11 11.92
CA ALA A 144 3.75 -7.26 11.44
C ALA A 144 3.15 -8.08 12.60
N MET A 145 3.82 -8.16 13.74
CA MET A 145 3.26 -8.78 14.95
C MET A 145 2.09 -7.98 15.51
N LEU A 146 2.21 -6.66 15.61
CA LEU A 146 1.11 -5.81 16.08
C LEU A 146 -0.08 -5.90 15.13
N THR A 147 0.14 -5.89 13.81
CA THR A 147 -0.94 -5.99 12.82
C THR A 147 -1.76 -7.28 13.03
N LYS A 148 -1.08 -8.40 13.31
CA LYS A 148 -1.75 -9.68 13.64
C LYS A 148 -2.58 -9.58 14.92
N ILE A 149 -2.04 -8.95 15.97
CA ILE A 149 -2.73 -8.74 17.25
C ILE A 149 -3.96 -7.85 17.08
N LEU A 150 -3.81 -6.72 16.39
CA LEU A 150 -4.90 -5.79 16.14
C LEU A 150 -5.98 -6.41 15.23
N SER A 151 -5.59 -7.28 14.29
CA SER A 151 -6.56 -8.07 13.50
C SER A 151 -7.39 -8.99 14.38
N ALA A 152 -6.80 -9.57 15.44
CA ALA A 152 -7.53 -10.37 16.42
C ALA A 152 -8.49 -9.52 17.27
N LEU A 153 -8.15 -8.27 17.59
CA LEU A 153 -9.07 -7.32 18.23
C LEU A 153 -10.22 -6.93 17.31
N GLN A 154 -9.94 -6.73 16.01
CA GLN A 154 -10.96 -6.44 15.00
C GLN A 154 -11.94 -7.60 14.81
N ALA A 155 -11.46 -8.84 14.78
CA ALA A 155 -12.31 -10.02 14.73
C ALA A 155 -13.24 -10.14 15.96
N ARG A 156 -12.90 -9.48 17.07
CA ARG A 156 -13.69 -9.40 18.32
C ARG A 156 -14.50 -8.10 18.43
N GLU A 157 -14.58 -7.30 17.37
CA GLU A 157 -15.31 -6.01 17.31
C GLU A 157 -14.84 -4.98 18.36
N LYS A 158 -13.60 -5.10 18.86
CA LYS A 158 -13.04 -4.18 19.87
C LYS A 158 -12.24 -3.02 19.27
N ALA A 159 -11.78 -3.16 18.03
CA ALA A 159 -11.01 -2.15 17.32
C ALA A 159 -11.30 -2.26 15.81
N GLU A 160 -11.11 -1.18 15.08
CA GLU A 160 -11.16 -1.19 13.61
C GLU A 160 -9.77 -0.81 13.11
N LEU A 161 -9.13 -1.70 12.34
CA LEU A 161 -7.89 -1.34 11.67
C LEU A 161 -8.21 -0.40 10.52
N ILE A 162 -7.89 0.87 10.73
CA ILE A 162 -7.82 1.85 9.65
C ILE A 162 -6.50 1.60 8.91
N ASP A 163 -6.51 0.58 8.05
CA ASP A 163 -5.48 0.46 7.04
C ASP A 163 -5.58 1.70 6.15
N PRO A 164 -4.50 2.46 5.87
CA PRO A 164 -4.51 3.56 4.89
C PRO A 164 -4.77 3.09 3.44
N ASP A 165 -5.50 1.98 3.26
CA ASP A 165 -5.89 1.30 2.03
C ASP A 165 -6.84 2.09 1.11
N GLY A 166 -6.87 3.42 1.27
CA GLY A 166 -7.24 4.33 0.20
C GLY A 166 -6.30 4.28 -1.02
N ILE A 167 -5.31 3.38 -1.01
CA ILE A 167 -4.43 3.10 -2.15
C ILE A 167 -5.16 2.26 -3.19
N THR A 168 -5.47 2.84 -4.35
CA THR A 168 -6.17 2.13 -5.44
C THR A 168 -5.20 1.29 -6.27
N GLY A 169 -5.00 0.02 -5.95
CA GLY A 169 -4.20 -0.92 -6.75
C GLY A 169 -5.04 -1.78 -7.71
N GLY A 170 -4.49 -2.89 -8.20
CA GLY A 170 -5.28 -3.86 -8.99
C GLY A 170 -6.38 -4.58 -8.19
N SER A 171 -6.42 -4.42 -6.87
CA SER A 171 -7.38 -5.06 -5.97
C SER A 171 -8.56 -4.17 -5.53
N SER A 172 -8.57 -2.89 -5.87
CA SER A 172 -9.66 -1.96 -5.47
C SER A 172 -9.88 -0.83 -6.49
N GLY A 173 -11.03 -0.15 -6.36
CA GLY A 173 -11.35 1.06 -7.13
C GLY A 173 -11.21 0.91 -8.65
N ILE A 174 -10.67 1.95 -9.29
CA ILE A 174 -10.49 2.03 -10.76
C ILE A 174 -9.58 0.90 -11.28
N GLY A 175 -8.54 0.52 -10.53
CA GLY A 175 -7.61 -0.52 -10.95
C GLY A 175 -8.25 -1.91 -11.03
N LYS A 176 -9.10 -2.25 -10.06
CA LYS A 176 -9.89 -3.50 -10.10
C LYS A 176 -10.88 -3.48 -11.27
N GLU A 177 -11.56 -2.37 -11.50
CA GLU A 177 -12.56 -2.31 -12.56
C GLU A 177 -11.92 -2.34 -13.95
N LEU A 178 -10.75 -1.74 -14.12
CA LEU A 178 -9.92 -1.91 -15.32
C LEU A 178 -9.58 -3.39 -15.57
N ALA A 179 -9.20 -4.11 -14.53
CA ALA A 179 -8.92 -5.55 -14.59
C ALA A 179 -10.17 -6.37 -14.99
N ILE A 180 -11.34 -6.04 -14.43
CA ILE A 180 -12.63 -6.65 -14.78
C ILE A 180 -12.96 -6.41 -16.25
N ILE A 181 -12.88 -5.17 -16.73
CA ILE A 181 -13.19 -4.83 -18.13
C ILE A 181 -12.20 -5.50 -19.09
N ALA A 182 -10.91 -5.54 -18.74
CA ALA A 182 -9.91 -6.25 -19.53
C ALA A 182 -10.22 -7.76 -19.62
N ALA A 183 -10.60 -8.40 -18.51
CA ALA A 183 -11.03 -9.79 -18.50
C ALA A 183 -12.29 -10.02 -19.36
N LYS A 184 -13.30 -9.15 -19.26
CA LYS A 184 -14.50 -9.15 -20.13
C LYS A 184 -14.14 -9.03 -21.61
N ARG A 185 -13.03 -8.35 -21.94
CA ARG A 185 -12.56 -8.20 -23.32
C ARG A 185 -11.74 -9.38 -23.81
N GLY A 186 -11.37 -10.32 -22.95
CA GLY A 186 -10.65 -11.54 -23.30
C GLY A 186 -9.16 -11.52 -22.95
N ALA A 187 -8.70 -10.52 -22.19
CA ALA A 187 -7.31 -10.44 -21.77
C ALA A 187 -6.98 -11.43 -20.65
N ASN A 188 -5.74 -11.91 -20.61
CA ASN A 188 -5.15 -12.42 -19.37
C ASN A 188 -4.84 -11.23 -18.47
N VAL A 189 -5.07 -11.36 -17.17
CA VAL A 189 -4.96 -10.25 -16.23
C VAL A 189 -4.11 -10.66 -15.04
N THR A 190 -3.12 -9.83 -14.72
CA THR A 190 -2.34 -9.94 -13.49
C THR A 190 -2.55 -8.67 -12.68
N ILE A 191 -2.95 -8.82 -11.41
CA ILE A 191 -3.13 -7.69 -10.48
C ILE A 191 -2.04 -7.66 -9.40
N LEU A 192 -1.61 -6.46 -9.02
CA LEU A 192 -0.61 -6.23 -7.98
C LEU A 192 -1.17 -5.31 -6.90
N ALA A 193 -0.92 -5.66 -5.64
CA ALA A 193 -1.25 -4.87 -4.45
C ALA A 193 -0.50 -5.40 -3.21
N ARG A 194 -0.61 -4.69 -2.08
CA ARG A 194 0.06 -5.05 -0.81
C ARG A 194 -0.67 -6.14 -0.02
N SER A 195 -2.01 -6.12 -0.05
CA SER A 195 -2.86 -7.04 0.70
C SER A 195 -3.17 -8.29 -0.12
N VAL A 196 -2.69 -9.44 0.34
CA VAL A 196 -2.94 -10.75 -0.30
C VAL A 196 -4.43 -11.07 -0.27
N GLN A 197 -5.11 -10.81 0.85
CA GLN A 197 -6.54 -11.07 0.96
C GLN A 197 -7.35 -10.30 -0.08
N LYS A 198 -7.11 -8.99 -0.23
CA LYS A 198 -7.80 -8.17 -1.24
C LYS A 198 -7.46 -8.62 -2.67
N LEU A 199 -6.24 -9.11 -2.91
CA LEU A 199 -5.84 -9.68 -4.20
C LEU A 199 -6.60 -10.97 -4.50
N GLU A 200 -6.77 -11.86 -3.52
CA GLU A 200 -7.52 -13.11 -3.69
C GLU A 200 -9.00 -12.84 -3.98
N GLU A 201 -9.62 -11.93 -3.22
CA GLU A 201 -11.01 -11.50 -3.42
C GLU A 201 -11.20 -10.88 -4.81
N ALA A 202 -10.35 -9.91 -5.18
CA ALA A 202 -10.41 -9.29 -6.50
C ALA A 202 -10.14 -10.29 -7.63
N SER A 203 -9.16 -11.19 -7.47
CA SER A 203 -8.87 -12.23 -8.46
C SER A 203 -10.07 -13.15 -8.69
N LYS A 204 -10.77 -13.53 -7.62
CA LYS A 204 -11.99 -14.35 -7.71
C LYS A 204 -13.11 -13.62 -8.45
N GLU A 205 -13.32 -12.35 -8.17
CA GLU A 205 -14.31 -11.50 -8.85
C GLU A 205 -13.98 -11.35 -10.34
N ILE A 206 -12.72 -11.01 -10.68
CA ILE A 206 -12.26 -10.87 -12.06
C ILE A 206 -12.43 -12.18 -12.85
N ARG A 207 -12.13 -13.34 -12.24
CA ARG A 207 -12.35 -14.66 -12.88
C ARG A 207 -13.80 -14.87 -13.31
N GLY A 208 -14.76 -14.37 -12.52
CA GLY A 208 -16.20 -14.45 -12.83
C GLY A 208 -16.61 -13.69 -14.09
N HIS A 209 -15.73 -12.85 -14.64
CA HIS A 209 -15.98 -12.03 -15.82
C HIS A 209 -15.19 -12.45 -17.06
N THR A 210 -14.49 -13.58 -17.01
CA THR A 210 -13.73 -14.10 -18.17
C THR A 210 -14.67 -14.61 -19.27
N LYS A 211 -14.26 -14.47 -20.54
CA LYS A 211 -14.94 -15.01 -21.73
C LYS A 211 -14.65 -16.49 -21.96
N SER A 212 -13.54 -17.00 -21.43
CA SER A 212 -13.07 -18.36 -21.65
C SER A 212 -12.29 -18.88 -20.45
N ASN A 213 -12.41 -20.18 -20.18
CA ASN A 213 -11.64 -20.88 -19.16
C ASN A 213 -10.13 -20.91 -19.44
N ALA A 214 -9.71 -20.57 -20.67
CA ALA A 214 -8.31 -20.44 -21.03
C ALA A 214 -7.67 -19.13 -20.53
N GLN A 215 -8.47 -18.12 -20.15
CA GLN A 215 -7.94 -16.86 -19.64
C GLN A 215 -7.30 -17.07 -18.27
N GLN A 216 -6.10 -16.52 -18.11
CA GLN A 216 -5.35 -16.56 -16.86
C GLN A 216 -5.61 -15.30 -16.05
N ILE A 217 -6.04 -15.48 -14.81
CA ILE A 217 -6.13 -14.41 -13.81
C ILE A 217 -5.12 -14.73 -12.71
N ASN A 218 -4.09 -13.91 -12.60
CA ASN A 218 -3.00 -14.07 -11.64
C ASN A 218 -2.93 -12.86 -10.71
N PHE A 219 -2.23 -13.02 -9.59
CA PHE A 219 -1.93 -11.89 -8.71
C PHE A 219 -0.55 -12.04 -8.09
N PHE A 220 0.07 -10.91 -7.76
CA PHE A 220 1.30 -10.89 -6.99
C PHE A 220 1.21 -9.83 -5.89
N LYS A 221 1.69 -10.21 -4.70
CA LYS A 221 1.93 -9.24 -3.65
C LYS A 221 3.16 -8.40 -4.01
N ALA A 222 3.01 -7.07 -3.96
CA ALA A 222 4.11 -6.13 -4.07
C ALA A 222 3.75 -4.80 -3.41
N ASP A 223 4.71 -4.17 -2.75
CA ASP A 223 4.67 -2.73 -2.47
C ASP A 223 5.44 -1.97 -3.57
N VAL A 224 4.70 -1.22 -4.39
CA VAL A 224 5.31 -0.46 -5.50
C VAL A 224 6.23 0.67 -5.04
N THR A 225 6.19 1.06 -3.76
CA THR A 225 7.14 2.04 -3.20
C THR A 225 8.55 1.45 -3.00
N ASN A 226 8.69 0.12 -3.02
CA ASN A 226 9.96 -0.58 -2.95
C ASN A 226 10.40 -1.02 -4.36
N TYR A 227 11.51 -0.47 -4.85
CA TYR A 227 11.98 -0.73 -6.21
C TYR A 227 12.41 -2.19 -6.40
N GLU A 228 13.21 -2.73 -5.49
CA GLU A 228 13.75 -4.09 -5.58
C GLU A 228 12.64 -5.15 -5.54
N GLU A 229 11.63 -4.96 -4.68
CA GLU A 229 10.45 -5.82 -4.63
C GLU A 229 9.65 -5.72 -5.93
N THR A 230 9.42 -4.50 -6.44
CA THR A 230 8.70 -4.28 -7.69
C THR A 230 9.39 -4.92 -8.88
N GLU A 231 10.71 -4.72 -9.01
CA GLU A 231 11.51 -5.30 -10.09
C GLU A 231 11.50 -6.83 -10.05
N GLY A 232 11.66 -7.41 -8.86
CA GLY A 232 11.60 -8.86 -8.67
C GLY A 232 10.23 -9.43 -9.04
N VAL A 233 9.13 -8.78 -8.63
CA VAL A 233 7.77 -9.24 -8.93
C VAL A 233 7.42 -9.10 -10.40
N ILE A 234 7.79 -8.00 -11.05
CA ILE A 234 7.55 -7.81 -12.49
C ILE A 234 8.33 -8.85 -13.30
N THR A 235 9.60 -9.08 -12.96
CA THR A 235 10.42 -10.11 -13.61
C THR A 235 9.79 -11.50 -13.45
N ARG A 236 9.36 -11.84 -12.24
CA ARG A 236 8.69 -13.12 -11.97
C ARG A 236 7.37 -13.25 -12.74
N CYS A 237 6.57 -12.18 -12.81
CA CYS A 237 5.34 -12.17 -13.60
C CYS A 237 5.62 -12.47 -15.08
N GLU A 238 6.64 -11.86 -15.67
CA GLU A 238 6.97 -12.11 -17.07
C GLU A 238 7.46 -13.54 -17.32
N VAL A 239 8.17 -14.14 -16.38
CA VAL A 239 8.63 -15.53 -16.45
C VAL A 239 7.48 -16.53 -16.28
N GLU A 240 6.61 -16.31 -15.30
CA GLU A 240 5.55 -17.26 -14.93
C GLU A 240 4.30 -17.14 -15.81
N VAL A 241 3.92 -15.91 -16.20
CA VAL A 241 2.67 -15.62 -16.92
C VAL A 241 2.94 -15.30 -18.40
N GLY A 242 4.05 -14.61 -18.67
CA GLY A 242 4.41 -14.15 -20.01
C GLY A 242 4.48 -12.62 -20.12
N PRO A 243 4.77 -12.11 -21.33
CA PRO A 243 5.12 -10.71 -21.53
C PRO A 243 3.97 -9.76 -21.21
N ILE A 244 4.31 -8.61 -20.61
CA ILE A 244 3.34 -7.55 -20.30
C ILE A 244 3.06 -6.71 -21.55
N ASP A 245 1.88 -6.88 -22.16
CA ASP A 245 1.47 -6.10 -23.33
C ASP A 245 0.90 -4.71 -22.95
N ILE A 246 0.21 -4.61 -21.81
CA ILE A 246 -0.34 -3.37 -21.26
C ILE A 246 0.01 -3.30 -19.78
N LEU A 247 0.76 -2.26 -19.38
CA LEU A 247 1.06 -1.97 -17.97
C LEU A 247 0.15 -0.84 -17.49
N VAL A 248 -0.59 -1.05 -16.39
CA VAL A 248 -1.47 -0.03 -15.80
C VAL A 248 -0.96 0.37 -14.42
N ASN A 249 -0.56 1.63 -14.29
CA ASN A 249 -0.10 2.23 -13.05
C ASN A 249 -1.26 2.97 -12.39
N CYS A 250 -1.96 2.28 -11.49
CA CYS A 250 -3.14 2.82 -10.79
C CYS A 250 -2.91 3.10 -9.31
N ALA A 251 -1.90 2.47 -8.70
CA ALA A 251 -1.58 2.58 -7.27
C ALA A 251 -1.39 4.05 -6.87
N GLY A 252 -2.17 4.49 -5.89
CA GLY A 252 -2.08 5.84 -5.36
C GLY A 252 -3.19 6.18 -4.38
N TYR A 253 -2.95 7.21 -3.58
CA TYR A 253 -3.94 7.78 -2.65
C TYR A 253 -3.80 9.30 -2.56
N SER A 254 -4.75 9.92 -1.86
CA SER A 254 -4.80 11.36 -1.57
C SER A 254 -4.96 11.58 -0.07
N TYR A 255 -4.36 12.67 0.43
CA TYR A 255 -4.63 13.20 1.77
C TYR A 255 -4.97 14.68 1.63
N PRO A 256 -6.25 15.03 1.46
CA PRO A 256 -6.66 16.41 1.30
C PRO A 256 -6.65 17.11 2.66
N ALA A 257 -5.94 18.22 2.72
CA ALA A 257 -5.84 19.11 3.86
C ALA A 257 -5.19 20.43 3.41
N ARG A 258 -5.30 21.47 4.23
CA ARG A 258 -4.55 22.72 4.02
C ARG A 258 -3.06 22.43 4.21
N LEU A 259 -2.20 23.18 3.53
CA LEU A 259 -0.75 22.92 3.51
C LEU A 259 -0.17 22.75 4.93
N GLU A 260 -0.53 23.68 5.82
CA GLU A 260 -0.10 23.71 7.21
C GLU A 260 -0.62 22.54 8.07
N ASP A 261 -1.71 21.90 7.62
CA ASP A 261 -2.38 20.81 8.33
C ASP A 261 -2.00 19.42 7.77
N ILE A 262 -1.18 19.33 6.71
CA ILE A 262 -0.77 18.05 6.13
C ILE A 262 0.39 17.46 6.95
N PRO A 263 0.23 16.26 7.56
CA PRO A 263 1.37 15.60 8.19
C PRO A 263 2.43 15.25 7.14
N LEU A 264 3.72 15.54 7.42
CA LEU A 264 4.83 15.33 6.47
C LEU A 264 4.91 13.89 5.93
N LYS A 265 4.50 12.89 6.74
CA LYS A 265 4.41 11.48 6.31
C LYS A 265 3.52 11.29 5.07
N HIS A 266 2.43 12.05 4.94
CA HIS A 266 1.53 11.98 3.79
C HIS A 266 2.09 12.71 2.58
N VAL A 267 2.84 13.81 2.78
CA VAL A 267 3.53 14.51 1.69
C VAL A 267 4.54 13.57 1.02
N LYS A 268 5.42 12.96 1.81
CA LYS A 268 6.39 11.98 1.29
C LYS A 268 5.69 10.73 0.76
N GLY A 269 4.73 10.20 1.51
CA GLY A 269 4.00 8.99 1.13
C GLY A 269 3.25 9.12 -0.20
N MET A 270 2.63 10.27 -0.50
CA MET A 270 1.99 10.52 -1.79
C MET A 270 3.00 10.56 -2.95
N MET A 271 4.19 11.11 -2.75
CA MET A 271 5.26 11.06 -3.75
C MET A 271 5.79 9.64 -3.95
N ASP A 272 6.03 8.91 -2.86
CA ASP A 272 6.53 7.54 -2.89
C ASP A 272 5.56 6.60 -3.63
N ILE A 273 4.26 6.73 -3.40
CA ILE A 273 3.26 5.86 -4.04
C ILE A 273 2.81 6.36 -5.42
N ASN A 274 2.33 7.61 -5.53
CA ASN A 274 1.69 8.09 -6.75
C ASN A 274 2.73 8.21 -7.86
N TYR A 275 3.88 8.80 -7.54
CA TYR A 275 4.95 9.05 -8.51
C TYR A 275 5.98 7.90 -8.56
N MET A 276 6.70 7.64 -7.46
CA MET A 276 7.79 6.65 -7.47
C MET A 276 7.25 5.24 -7.74
N GLY A 277 6.07 4.89 -7.23
CA GLY A 277 5.40 3.62 -7.55
C GLY A 277 5.21 3.41 -9.06
N SER A 278 4.69 4.41 -9.77
CA SER A 278 4.55 4.38 -11.23
C SER A 278 5.91 4.36 -11.95
N PHE A 279 6.91 5.05 -11.40
CA PHE A 279 8.26 5.05 -11.96
C PHE A 279 8.91 3.67 -11.86
N HIS A 280 8.80 2.99 -10.71
CA HIS A 280 9.38 1.67 -10.47
C HIS A 280 8.79 0.63 -11.41
N THR A 281 7.48 0.51 -11.47
CA THR A 281 6.78 -0.46 -12.33
C THR A 281 7.09 -0.25 -13.81
N VAL A 282 7.08 1.01 -14.28
CA VAL A 282 7.46 1.34 -15.66
C VAL A 282 8.91 0.95 -15.91
N ARG A 283 9.84 1.36 -15.04
CA ARG A 283 11.27 1.05 -15.17
C ARG A 283 11.52 -0.45 -15.25
N SER A 284 10.82 -1.25 -14.44
CA SER A 284 10.97 -2.71 -14.43
C SER A 284 10.41 -3.39 -15.68
N ALA A 285 9.27 -2.94 -16.22
CA ALA A 285 8.65 -3.57 -17.40
C ALA A 285 9.25 -3.09 -18.74
N LEU A 286 9.84 -1.89 -18.76
CA LEU A 286 10.25 -1.23 -20.00
C LEU A 286 11.30 -2.00 -20.84
N PRO A 287 12.32 -2.68 -20.26
CA PRO A 287 13.28 -3.44 -21.05
C PRO A 287 12.65 -4.53 -21.93
N SER A 288 11.70 -5.30 -21.38
CA SER A 288 10.96 -6.33 -22.11
C SER A 288 10.04 -5.74 -23.18
N MET A 289 9.34 -4.63 -22.87
CA MET A 289 8.53 -3.95 -23.89
C MET A 289 9.39 -3.42 -25.05
N LYS A 290 10.55 -2.82 -24.75
CA LYS A 290 11.48 -2.29 -25.77
C LYS A 290 12.08 -3.39 -26.63
N SER A 291 12.48 -4.52 -26.05
CA SER A 291 13.04 -5.64 -26.81
C SER A 291 12.03 -6.24 -27.79
N ARG A 292 10.77 -6.34 -27.38
CA ARG A 292 9.65 -6.81 -28.23
C ARG A 292 9.10 -5.74 -29.18
N ARG A 293 9.48 -4.48 -28.97
CA ARG A 293 8.96 -3.30 -29.69
C ARG A 293 7.42 -3.25 -29.69
N LYS A 294 6.83 -3.58 -28.54
CA LYS A 294 5.39 -3.68 -28.34
C LYS A 294 5.09 -3.45 -26.86
N GLY A 295 4.20 -2.50 -26.59
CA GLY A 295 3.69 -2.26 -25.25
C GLY A 295 2.78 -1.04 -25.19
N LYS A 296 1.93 -0.98 -24.18
CA LYS A 296 1.18 0.22 -23.82
C LYS A 296 1.33 0.47 -22.33
N ILE A 297 1.59 1.71 -21.96
CA ILE A 297 1.78 2.12 -20.56
C ILE A 297 0.68 3.09 -20.20
N VAL A 298 -0.17 2.71 -19.25
CA VAL A 298 -1.21 3.57 -18.71
C VAL A 298 -0.74 4.11 -17.35
N ILE A 299 -0.86 5.42 -17.16
CA ILE A 299 -0.56 6.10 -15.90
C ILE A 299 -1.81 6.82 -15.43
N VAL A 300 -2.37 6.38 -14.29
CA VAL A 300 -3.59 6.96 -13.72
C VAL A 300 -3.22 8.14 -12.81
N SER A 301 -3.40 9.35 -13.35
CA SER A 301 -3.21 10.60 -12.62
C SER A 301 -4.51 11.00 -11.90
N SER A 302 -5.04 12.20 -12.17
CA SER A 302 -6.29 12.78 -11.68
C SER A 302 -6.52 14.11 -12.39
N ILE A 303 -7.74 14.66 -12.42
CA ILE A 303 -7.95 16.08 -12.75
C ILE A 303 -7.06 17.01 -11.91
N GLY A 304 -6.72 16.62 -10.67
CA GLY A 304 -5.73 17.30 -9.82
C GLY A 304 -4.30 17.28 -10.36
N GLY A 305 -4.00 16.54 -11.43
CA GLY A 305 -2.75 16.56 -12.19
C GLY A 305 -2.75 17.55 -13.37
N LEU A 306 -3.88 18.23 -13.62
CA LEU A 306 -4.04 19.28 -14.62
C LEU A 306 -4.31 20.64 -13.99
N VAL A 307 -5.05 20.65 -12.88
CA VAL A 307 -5.48 21.87 -12.17
C VAL A 307 -5.15 21.75 -10.69
N GLY A 308 -4.47 22.75 -10.13
CA GLY A 308 -4.24 22.85 -8.70
C GLY A 308 -5.51 23.35 -7.98
N LEU A 309 -5.99 22.60 -7.00
CA LEU A 309 -7.19 22.91 -6.23
C LEU A 309 -6.85 23.13 -4.75
N TYR A 310 -7.66 23.95 -4.08
CA TYR A 310 -7.56 24.16 -2.63
C TYR A 310 -7.62 22.82 -1.90
N GLY A 311 -6.82 22.65 -0.85
CA GLY A 311 -6.79 21.41 -0.05
C GLY A 311 -6.03 20.23 -0.68
N TYR A 312 -5.54 20.34 -1.92
CA TYR A 312 -4.78 19.28 -2.60
C TYR A 312 -3.31 19.65 -2.84
N THR A 313 -2.72 20.59 -2.10
CA THR A 313 -1.39 21.14 -2.42
C THR A 313 -0.32 20.06 -2.62
N ALA A 314 -0.25 19.06 -1.74
CA ALA A 314 0.70 17.96 -1.86
C ALA A 314 0.25 16.87 -2.84
N TYR A 315 -1.06 16.55 -2.88
CA TYR A 315 -1.61 15.54 -3.79
C TYR A 315 -1.46 15.96 -5.25
N ALA A 316 -1.89 17.18 -5.59
CA ALA A 316 -1.77 17.76 -6.92
C ALA A 316 -0.30 17.76 -7.37
N ALA A 317 0.64 18.18 -6.53
CA ALA A 317 2.07 18.13 -6.85
C ALA A 317 2.52 16.72 -7.29
N SER A 318 2.11 15.67 -6.57
CA SER A 318 2.42 14.28 -6.95
C SER A 318 1.80 13.85 -8.29
N LYS A 319 0.58 14.31 -8.59
CA LYS A 319 -0.15 13.99 -9.84
C LYS A 319 0.34 14.81 -11.04
N PHE A 320 0.82 16.03 -10.82
CA PHE A 320 1.53 16.83 -11.84
C PHE A 320 2.91 16.24 -12.15
N ALA A 321 3.62 15.66 -11.17
CA ALA A 321 4.90 14.99 -11.42
C ALA A 321 4.76 13.82 -12.41
N LEU A 322 3.67 13.05 -12.31
CA LEU A 322 3.33 12.02 -13.29
C LEU A 322 3.17 12.57 -14.71
N ARG A 323 2.70 13.81 -14.84
CA ARG A 323 2.53 14.42 -16.15
C ARG A 323 3.85 14.65 -16.86
N GLY A 324 4.78 15.33 -16.19
CA GLY A 324 6.13 15.54 -16.72
C GLY A 324 6.84 14.22 -17.03
N PHE A 325 6.67 13.22 -16.18
CA PHE A 325 7.21 11.88 -16.41
C PHE A 325 6.66 11.23 -17.69
N ALA A 326 5.34 11.21 -17.88
CA ALA A 326 4.77 10.53 -19.04
C ALA A 326 5.03 11.28 -20.37
N GLU A 327 5.04 12.61 -20.36
CA GLU A 327 5.35 13.41 -21.54
C GLU A 327 6.80 13.14 -22.02
N ALA A 328 7.76 13.09 -21.09
CA ALA A 328 9.14 12.71 -21.39
C ALA A 328 9.24 11.24 -21.84
N LEU A 329 8.63 10.32 -21.09
CA LEU A 329 8.64 8.88 -21.38
C LEU A 329 8.09 8.58 -22.78
N GLN A 330 7.00 9.24 -23.19
CA GLN A 330 6.41 9.04 -24.52
C GLN A 330 7.44 9.28 -25.64
N MET A 331 8.30 10.30 -25.51
CA MET A 331 9.35 10.57 -26.50
C MET A 331 10.42 9.46 -26.51
N GLU A 332 10.80 8.94 -25.34
CA GLU A 332 11.79 7.87 -25.23
C GLU A 332 11.32 6.53 -25.77
N VAL A 333 10.01 6.24 -25.65
CA VAL A 333 9.46 4.91 -25.97
C VAL A 333 8.81 4.84 -27.36
N LYS A 334 8.46 5.98 -27.97
CA LYS A 334 7.86 6.02 -29.32
C LYS A 334 8.70 5.29 -30.38
N PRO A 335 10.04 5.42 -30.42
CA PRO A 335 10.86 4.67 -31.38
C PRO A 335 10.81 3.16 -31.22
N PHE A 336 10.24 2.64 -30.12
CA PHE A 336 10.08 1.22 -29.84
C PHE A 336 8.63 0.75 -30.02
N ASN A 337 7.76 1.54 -30.66
CA ASN A 337 6.34 1.18 -30.86
C ASN A 337 5.64 0.86 -29.52
N ILE A 338 5.90 1.72 -28.54
CA ILE A 338 5.24 1.73 -27.23
C ILE A 338 4.49 3.06 -27.12
N ASP A 339 3.24 3.00 -26.68
CA ASP A 339 2.41 4.18 -26.42
C ASP A 339 2.25 4.39 -24.91
N VAL A 340 2.16 5.65 -24.50
CA VAL A 340 1.88 6.06 -23.14
C VAL A 340 0.52 6.76 -23.12
N THR A 341 -0.35 6.37 -22.19
CA THR A 341 -1.65 6.98 -21.96
C THR A 341 -1.72 7.49 -20.53
N MET A 342 -1.98 8.77 -20.37
CA MET A 342 -2.20 9.42 -19.09
C MET A 342 -3.69 9.61 -18.87
N ALA A 343 -4.21 8.96 -17.85
CA ALA A 343 -5.60 9.08 -17.47
C ALA A 343 -5.79 10.18 -16.42
N PHE A 344 -6.83 11.00 -16.58
CA PHE A 344 -7.22 12.01 -15.61
C PHE A 344 -8.65 11.74 -15.10
N PRO A 345 -8.84 10.74 -14.22
CA PRO A 345 -10.14 10.51 -13.61
C PRO A 345 -10.66 11.75 -12.88
N PRO A 346 -11.96 12.05 -12.98
CA PRO A 346 -12.64 12.93 -12.04
C PRO A 346 -12.87 12.21 -10.69
N ASP A 347 -13.55 12.86 -9.76
CA ASP A 347 -14.04 12.21 -8.55
C ASP A 347 -14.85 10.96 -8.92
N THR A 348 -14.44 9.82 -8.36
CA THR A 348 -14.95 8.49 -8.74
C THR A 348 -15.36 7.72 -7.50
N ASP A 349 -16.56 7.12 -7.52
CA ASP A 349 -17.14 6.40 -6.38
C ASP A 349 -16.33 5.14 -6.02
N THR A 350 -15.35 5.31 -5.13
CA THR A 350 -14.39 4.28 -4.75
C THR A 350 -14.13 4.35 -3.25
N THR A 351 -13.63 3.25 -2.69
CA THR A 351 -13.17 3.24 -1.29
C THR A 351 -12.10 4.31 -1.02
N GLY A 352 -11.19 4.54 -1.98
CA GLY A 352 -10.18 5.60 -1.89
C GLY A 352 -10.80 6.99 -1.80
N PHE A 353 -11.84 7.27 -2.59
CA PHE A 353 -12.57 8.54 -2.51
C PHE A 353 -13.33 8.69 -1.19
N ALA A 354 -13.90 7.61 -0.66
CA ALA A 354 -14.55 7.63 0.66
C ALA A 354 -13.53 7.97 1.77
N GLU A 355 -12.34 7.38 1.76
CA GLU A 355 -11.26 7.71 2.71
C GLU A 355 -10.79 9.17 2.57
N GLU A 356 -10.58 9.62 1.34
CA GLU A 356 -10.20 11.00 1.04
C GLU A 356 -11.20 12.01 1.62
N ASN A 357 -12.50 11.74 1.53
CA ASN A 357 -13.54 12.65 2.01
C ASN A 357 -13.57 12.85 3.53
N LYS A 358 -12.92 11.97 4.31
CA LYS A 358 -12.83 12.07 5.77
C LYS A 358 -12.05 13.30 6.21
N THR A 359 -10.95 13.63 5.52
CA THR A 359 -10.09 14.78 5.89
C THR A 359 -10.29 16.01 5.00
N LYS A 360 -11.08 15.88 3.93
CA LYS A 360 -11.28 16.91 2.91
C LYS A 360 -11.82 18.23 3.50
N PRO A 361 -11.13 19.37 3.31
CA PRO A 361 -11.62 20.68 3.75
C PRO A 361 -12.96 21.06 3.10
N VAL A 362 -13.77 21.85 3.79
CA VAL A 362 -15.10 22.27 3.31
C VAL A 362 -15.01 23.01 1.98
N GLU A 363 -14.00 23.87 1.81
CA GLU A 363 -13.75 24.58 0.55
C GLU A 363 -13.54 23.61 -0.61
N THR A 364 -12.82 22.51 -0.35
CA THR A 364 -12.49 21.50 -1.34
C THR A 364 -13.74 20.69 -1.72
N LYS A 365 -14.58 20.35 -0.74
CA LYS A 365 -15.88 19.69 -0.96
C LYS A 365 -16.78 20.53 -1.85
N LEU A 366 -16.95 21.81 -1.50
CA LEU A 366 -17.79 22.73 -2.27
C LEU A 366 -17.29 22.97 -3.71
N ILE A 367 -15.97 22.93 -3.93
CA ILE A 367 -15.39 22.98 -5.28
C ILE A 367 -15.71 21.67 -6.04
N GLY A 368 -15.52 20.51 -5.41
CA GLY A 368 -15.75 19.19 -6.01
C GLY A 368 -17.22 18.91 -6.35
N ASP A 369 -18.16 19.37 -5.52
CA ASP A 369 -19.62 19.16 -5.71
C ASP A 369 -20.14 19.74 -7.04
N THR A 370 -19.39 20.60 -7.71
CA THR A 370 -19.75 21.16 -9.02
C THR A 370 -19.59 20.18 -10.19
N ALA A 371 -18.78 19.13 -10.05
CA ALA A 371 -18.42 18.20 -11.13
C ALA A 371 -19.13 16.83 -11.07
N GLY A 372 -19.85 16.55 -9.98
CA GLY A 372 -20.53 15.27 -9.77
C GLY A 372 -19.59 14.10 -9.47
N LEU A 373 -20.18 12.91 -9.24
CA LEU A 373 -19.44 11.69 -8.91
C LEU A 373 -19.57 10.66 -10.04
N SER A 374 -18.43 10.21 -10.57
CA SER A 374 -18.39 9.23 -11.66
C SER A 374 -18.36 7.79 -11.15
N LYS A 375 -18.86 6.86 -11.98
CA LYS A 375 -18.80 5.43 -11.68
C LYS A 375 -17.44 4.83 -12.07
N PRO A 376 -16.86 3.93 -11.27
CA PRO A 376 -15.60 3.26 -11.59
C PRO A 376 -15.60 2.57 -12.96
N GLU A 377 -16.72 1.96 -13.37
CA GLU A 377 -16.86 1.21 -14.63
C GLU A 377 -16.72 2.11 -15.85
N GLU A 378 -17.33 3.30 -15.79
CA GLU A 378 -17.29 4.28 -16.88
C GLU A 378 -15.88 4.86 -17.04
N VAL A 379 -15.26 5.21 -15.91
CA VAL A 379 -13.88 5.71 -15.88
C VAL A 379 -12.90 4.65 -16.38
N ALA A 380 -12.98 3.43 -15.85
CA ALA A 380 -12.12 2.32 -16.27
C ALA A 380 -12.29 1.97 -17.76
N GLY A 381 -13.54 1.96 -18.26
CA GLY A 381 -13.83 1.74 -19.67
C GLY A 381 -13.15 2.78 -20.56
N SER A 382 -13.34 4.07 -20.24
CA SER A 382 -12.71 5.18 -20.96
C SER A 382 -11.19 5.07 -20.98
N ILE A 383 -10.56 4.71 -19.86
CA ILE A 383 -9.11 4.56 -19.76
C ILE A 383 -8.61 3.46 -20.68
N LEU A 384 -9.26 2.29 -20.64
CA LEU A 384 -8.85 1.15 -21.47
C LEU A 384 -9.06 1.45 -22.96
N ASP A 385 -10.16 2.11 -23.33
CA ASP A 385 -10.44 2.49 -24.72
C ASP A 385 -9.39 3.46 -25.27
N SER A 386 -9.06 4.53 -24.52
CA SER A 386 -7.99 5.46 -24.89
C SER A 386 -6.63 4.75 -25.03
N ALA A 387 -6.30 3.86 -24.10
CA ALA A 387 -5.04 3.11 -24.15
C ALA A 387 -4.94 2.24 -25.41
N LEU A 388 -6.01 1.51 -25.74
CA LEU A 388 -6.07 0.69 -26.94
C LEU A 388 -6.00 1.52 -28.21
N ALA A 389 -6.65 2.69 -28.24
CA ALA A 389 -6.58 3.64 -29.35
C ALA A 389 -5.19 4.30 -29.49
N GLY A 390 -4.35 4.28 -28.45
CA GLY A 390 -3.05 4.95 -28.44
C GLY A 390 -3.15 6.45 -28.15
N ASP A 391 -4.23 6.89 -27.51
CA ASP A 391 -4.40 8.26 -27.09
C ASP A 391 -3.48 8.59 -25.92
N PHE A 392 -2.82 9.75 -25.98
CA PHE A 392 -1.94 10.18 -24.90
C PHE A 392 -2.72 10.65 -23.67
N PHE A 393 -3.87 11.32 -23.85
CA PHE A 393 -4.74 11.75 -22.76
C PHE A 393 -6.03 10.94 -22.76
N SER A 394 -6.43 10.43 -21.60
CA SER A 394 -7.72 9.79 -21.37
C SER A 394 -8.51 10.57 -20.32
N CYS A 395 -9.70 11.04 -20.71
CA CYS A 395 -10.57 11.88 -19.89
C CYS A 395 -12.00 11.36 -19.96
N CYS A 396 -12.62 11.15 -18.79
CA CYS A 396 -14.00 10.71 -18.68
C CYS A 396 -14.92 11.90 -18.45
N GLY A 397 -15.89 12.11 -19.35
CA GLY A 397 -16.87 13.20 -19.26
C GLY A 397 -16.43 14.50 -19.94
N PHE A 398 -17.41 15.39 -20.17
CA PHE A 398 -17.19 16.64 -20.91
C PHE A 398 -16.23 17.59 -20.18
N ASP A 399 -16.43 17.80 -18.88
CA ASP A 399 -15.62 18.74 -18.09
C ASP A 399 -14.15 18.33 -18.00
N ALA A 400 -13.88 17.02 -17.90
CA ALA A 400 -12.52 16.47 -17.93
C ALA A 400 -11.85 16.72 -19.29
N ASN A 401 -12.56 16.52 -20.40
CA ASN A 401 -12.04 16.76 -21.75
C ASN A 401 -11.77 18.25 -22.01
N VAL A 402 -12.63 19.13 -21.52
CA VAL A 402 -12.41 20.59 -21.59
C VAL A 402 -11.19 20.98 -20.76
N SER A 403 -11.08 20.47 -19.53
CA SER A 403 -9.92 20.70 -18.65
C SER A 403 -8.61 20.24 -19.30
N ALA A 404 -8.59 19.02 -19.85
CA ALA A 404 -7.42 18.50 -20.54
C ALA A 404 -7.07 19.29 -21.80
N SER A 405 -8.06 19.78 -22.54
CA SER A 405 -7.83 20.63 -23.72
C SER A 405 -7.22 21.98 -23.34
N MET A 406 -7.72 22.62 -22.27
CA MET A 406 -7.15 23.87 -21.75
C MET A 406 -5.71 23.70 -21.25
N CYS A 407 -5.42 22.53 -20.70
CA CYS A 407 -4.13 22.19 -20.14
C CYS A 407 -3.23 21.43 -21.12
N ALA A 408 -3.62 21.24 -22.39
CA ALA A 408 -2.90 20.39 -23.33
C ALA A 408 -1.44 20.86 -23.54
N GLY A 409 -1.21 22.16 -23.66
CA GLY A 409 0.15 22.70 -23.80
C GLY A 409 0.88 22.07 -24.98
N MET A 410 2.03 21.43 -24.72
CA MET A 410 2.81 20.70 -25.72
C MET A 410 2.65 19.18 -25.62
N SER A 411 1.57 18.70 -24.98
CA SER A 411 1.34 17.26 -24.85
C SER A 411 1.22 16.58 -26.22
N PRO A 412 1.66 15.31 -26.34
CA PRO A 412 1.50 14.52 -27.56
C PRO A 412 0.07 14.52 -28.08
N MET A 413 -0.08 14.73 -29.39
CA MET A 413 -1.37 14.76 -30.07
C MET A 413 -1.66 13.43 -30.75
N SER A 414 -2.84 12.86 -30.48
CA SER A 414 -3.34 11.67 -31.18
C SER A 414 -4.28 11.99 -32.35
N SER A 415 -4.81 13.23 -32.42
CA SER A 415 -5.81 13.61 -33.43
C SER A 415 -5.65 15.03 -33.96
N VAL A 416 -5.56 15.17 -35.28
CA VAL A 416 -5.54 16.48 -35.99
C VAL A 416 -6.85 17.24 -35.78
N PHE A 417 -7.98 16.53 -35.67
CA PHE A 417 -9.26 17.17 -35.40
C PHE A 417 -9.26 17.84 -34.02
N ILE A 418 -8.74 17.17 -33.01
CA ILE A 418 -8.59 17.75 -31.66
C ILE A 418 -7.65 18.95 -31.69
N LEU A 419 -6.56 18.91 -32.47
CA LEU A 419 -5.66 20.06 -32.64
C LEU A 419 -6.37 21.29 -33.19
N VAL A 420 -7.21 21.12 -34.23
CA VAL A 420 -7.98 22.22 -34.81
C VAL A 420 -8.96 22.78 -33.78
N LEU A 421 -9.68 21.92 -33.06
CA LEU A 421 -10.59 22.35 -32.00
C LEU A 421 -9.85 23.12 -30.89
N GLN A 422 -8.71 22.60 -30.41
CA GLN A 422 -7.91 23.29 -29.40
C GLN A 422 -7.44 24.65 -29.92
N THR A 423 -6.93 24.74 -31.16
CA THR A 423 -6.45 25.99 -31.74
C THR A 423 -7.54 27.07 -31.78
N ILE A 424 -8.77 26.69 -32.11
CA ILE A 424 -9.91 27.62 -32.19
C ILE A 424 -10.43 27.99 -30.80
N PHE A 425 -10.57 27.00 -29.90
CA PHE A 425 -11.31 27.17 -28.65
C PHE A 425 -10.44 27.45 -27.43
N LEU A 426 -9.11 27.29 -27.47
CA LEU A 426 -8.25 27.50 -26.29
C LEU A 426 -8.37 28.92 -25.71
N GLY A 427 -8.42 29.94 -26.58
CA GLY A 427 -8.60 31.33 -26.17
C GLY A 427 -9.93 31.57 -25.44
N PRO A 428 -11.09 31.26 -26.07
CA PRO A 428 -12.39 31.34 -25.42
C PRO A 428 -12.49 30.50 -24.13
N LEU A 429 -12.00 29.25 -24.15
CA LEU A 429 -12.00 28.38 -22.96
C LEU A 429 -11.14 28.96 -21.83
N ARG A 430 -10.05 29.66 -22.15
CA ARG A 430 -9.23 30.34 -21.14
C ARG A 430 -10.01 31.44 -20.40
N LEU A 431 -10.90 32.16 -21.08
CA LEU A 431 -11.77 33.15 -20.44
C LEU A 431 -12.79 32.49 -19.51
N VAL A 432 -13.35 31.35 -19.90
CA VAL A 432 -14.23 30.53 -19.04
C VAL A 432 -13.47 30.05 -17.80
N ALA A 433 -12.23 29.58 -17.96
CA ALA A 433 -11.37 29.18 -16.85
C ALA A 433 -11.08 30.33 -15.87
N LEU A 434 -10.92 31.56 -16.35
CA LEU A 434 -10.79 32.73 -15.47
C LEU A 434 -12.05 32.94 -14.62
N GLY A 435 -13.24 32.70 -15.20
CA GLY A 435 -14.50 32.71 -14.46
C GLY A 435 -14.54 31.67 -13.34
N TYR A 436 -14.14 30.42 -13.62
CA TYR A 436 -14.03 29.38 -12.61
C TYR A 436 -13.02 29.72 -11.51
N LEU A 437 -11.83 30.22 -11.87
CA LEU A 437 -10.82 30.64 -10.89
C LEU A 437 -11.33 31.77 -9.98
N TYR A 438 -12.03 32.76 -10.56
CA TYR A 438 -12.65 33.82 -9.77
C TYR A 438 -13.72 33.27 -8.83
N TYR A 439 -14.57 32.37 -9.32
CA TYR A 439 -15.59 31.70 -8.51
C TYR A 439 -14.97 30.91 -7.35
N PHE A 440 -13.97 30.07 -7.61
CA PHE A 440 -13.28 29.28 -6.58
C PHE A 440 -12.59 30.18 -5.55
N ASN A 441 -11.88 31.23 -5.98
CA ASN A 441 -11.26 32.18 -5.06
C ASN A 441 -12.28 32.89 -4.17
N ARG A 442 -13.42 33.30 -4.73
CA ARG A 442 -14.51 33.90 -3.95
C ARG A 442 -15.12 32.92 -2.97
N LEU A 443 -15.25 31.65 -3.34
CA LEU A 443 -15.75 30.59 -2.48
C LEU A 443 -14.81 30.35 -1.29
N VAL A 444 -13.51 30.18 -1.55
CA VAL A 444 -12.48 30.04 -0.51
C VAL A 444 -12.49 31.24 0.45
N ALA A 445 -12.58 32.46 -0.09
CA ALA A 445 -12.65 33.68 0.72
C ALA A 445 -13.90 33.71 1.63
N LYS A 446 -15.06 33.27 1.14
CA LYS A 446 -16.28 33.16 1.96
C LYS A 446 -16.10 32.19 3.13
N CYS A 447 -15.58 30.99 2.85
CA CYS A 447 -15.33 29.99 3.89
C CYS A 447 -14.33 30.51 4.95
N ALA A 448 -13.31 31.27 4.54
CA ALA A 448 -12.36 31.89 5.47
C ALA A 448 -13.05 32.87 6.43
N VAL A 449 -13.93 33.75 5.91
CA VAL A 449 -14.72 34.69 6.73
C VAL A 449 -15.67 33.97 7.68
N GLU A 450 -16.32 32.90 7.23
CA GLU A 450 -17.22 32.10 8.08
C GLU A 450 -16.46 31.42 9.22
N LYS A 451 -15.26 30.88 8.94
CA LYS A 451 -14.39 30.25 9.94
C LYS A 451 -13.89 31.26 10.98
N GLU A 452 -13.56 32.48 10.57
CA GLU A 452 -13.20 33.56 11.51
C GLU A 452 -14.37 33.97 12.40
N LYS A 453 -15.60 33.99 11.87
CA LYS A 453 -16.80 34.27 12.68
C LYS A 453 -17.07 33.19 13.71
N GLN A 454 -16.92 31.92 13.33
CA GLN A 454 -17.08 30.79 14.26
C GLN A 454 -16.05 30.85 15.40
N LYS A 455 -14.76 31.08 15.08
CA LYS A 455 -13.70 31.25 16.09
C LYS A 455 -13.89 32.43 17.05
N LYS A 456 -14.67 33.44 16.67
CA LYS A 456 -14.99 34.60 17.53
C LYS A 456 -16.25 34.37 18.37
N ALA A 457 -17.05 33.36 18.04
CA ALA A 457 -18.27 33.00 18.75
C ALA A 457 -18.04 31.89 19.79
N GLU A 458 -16.98 31.10 19.62
CA GLU A 458 -16.36 30.21 20.63
C GLU A 458 -15.44 31.01 21.57
#